data_AF-A0A660WN18-F1
#
_entry.id   AF-A0A660WN18-F1
#
_cell.length_a   1.000
_cell.length_b   1.000
_cell.length_c   1.000
_cell.angle_alpha   90.00
_cell.angle_beta   90.00
_cell.angle_gamma   90.00
#
_symmetry.space_group_name_H-M   'P 1'
#
loop_
_entity.id
_entity.type
_entity.pdbx_description
1 polymer ?
#
loop_
_entity_poly.entity_id
_entity_poly.type
_entity_poly.pdbx_seq_one_letter_code
_entity_poly.pdbx_strand_id
1 'polypeptide(L)'
;MRTGIAYLPLHTGKVPQWLLDRMSKLAGLIVELMVGEYGREVLIEKLSDPFWFQALGCFLGFDWHSSGLTTTLCFAIKKGIRDREKEFGIFIAGGKGKYALSTPDEIK
;
A
#
# COMPACT_ATOMS: atom_id res chain seq x y z
N MET A 1 -22.58 -26.73 11.59
CA MET A 1 -21.66 -27.28 10.58
C MET A 1 -20.41 -26.39 10.54
N ARG A 2 -19.20 -26.95 10.63
CA ARG A 2 -17.95 -26.16 10.56
C ARG A 2 -17.63 -25.84 9.10
N THR A 3 -17.54 -24.57 8.73
CA THR A 3 -17.34 -24.12 7.33
C THR A 3 -15.87 -23.93 6.95
N GLY A 4 -14.93 -23.94 7.91
CA GLY A 4 -13.50 -23.84 7.63
C GLY A 4 -12.64 -23.64 8.87
N ILE A 5 -11.34 -23.44 8.64
CA ILE A 5 -10.33 -23.07 9.64
C ILE A 5 -9.53 -21.91 9.08
N ALA A 6 -9.49 -20.78 9.79
CA ALA A 6 -8.57 -19.69 9.48
C ALA A 6 -7.35 -19.81 10.38
N TYR A 7 -6.16 -19.85 9.78
CA TYR A 7 -4.89 -19.79 10.52
C TYR A 7 -4.40 -18.34 10.54
N LEU A 8 -4.35 -17.74 11.73
CA LEU A 8 -3.95 -16.34 11.93
C LEU A 8 -2.69 -16.31 12.82
N PRO A 9 -1.52 -16.68 12.29
CA PRO A 9 -0.28 -16.65 13.05
C PRO A 9 0.13 -15.21 13.33
N LEU A 10 0.80 -15.00 14.46
CA LEU A 10 1.50 -13.75 14.71
C LEU A 10 2.76 -13.73 13.84
N HIS A 11 2.76 -12.85 12.83
CA HIS A 11 3.95 -12.59 12.03
C HIS A 11 4.95 -11.74 12.81
N THR A 12 6.20 -12.20 12.89
CA THR A 12 7.31 -11.46 13.48
C THR A 12 8.28 -10.99 12.39
N GLY A 13 9.00 -9.90 12.66
CA GLY A 13 9.99 -9.35 11.75
C GLY A 13 9.45 -8.28 10.79
N LYS A 14 10.20 -8.05 9.71
CA LYS A 14 9.92 -7.02 8.71
C LYS A 14 9.74 -7.68 7.35
N VAL A 15 9.01 -7.00 6.47
CA VAL A 15 8.91 -7.40 5.06
C VAL A 15 10.31 -7.49 4.46
N PRO A 16 10.66 -8.61 3.79
CA PRO A 16 11.95 -8.73 3.12
C PRO A 16 12.14 -7.62 2.09
N GLN A 17 13.33 -7.02 2.04
CA GLN A 17 13.59 -5.86 1.17
C GLN A 17 13.33 -6.16 -0.30
N TRP A 18 13.71 -7.37 -0.76
CA TRP A 18 13.48 -7.81 -2.14
C TRP A 18 12.00 -7.85 -2.51
N LEU A 19 11.12 -8.20 -1.56
CA LEU A 19 9.68 -8.24 -1.77
C LEU A 19 9.15 -6.81 -1.83
N LEU A 20 9.54 -5.98 -0.86
CA LEU A 20 9.13 -4.59 -0.79
C LEU A 20 9.52 -3.80 -2.05
N ASP A 21 10.71 -4.04 -2.61
CA ASP A 21 11.14 -3.38 -3.84
C ASP A 21 10.30 -3.79 -5.05
N ARG A 22 9.87 -5.07 -5.13
CA ARG A 22 8.95 -5.54 -6.17
C ARG A 22 7.55 -4.98 -5.98
N MET A 23 7.05 -4.98 -4.73
CA MET A 23 5.77 -4.38 -4.36
C MET A 23 5.72 -2.92 -4.76
N SER A 24 6.75 -2.13 -4.45
CA SER A 24 6.79 -0.70 -4.79
C SER A 24 6.77 -0.45 -6.30
N LYS A 25 7.55 -1.22 -7.07
CA LYS A 25 7.55 -1.08 -8.54
C LYS A 25 6.17 -1.38 -9.11
N LEU A 26 5.55 -2.48 -8.71
CA LEU A 26 4.22 -2.86 -9.19
C LEU A 26 3.14 -1.89 -8.69
N ALA A 27 3.20 -1.43 -7.44
CA ALA A 27 2.28 -0.43 -6.90
C ALA A 27 2.32 0.87 -7.71
N GLY A 28 3.51 1.35 -8.07
CA GLY A 28 3.66 2.53 -8.93
C GLY A 28 2.98 2.36 -10.29
N LEU A 29 3.17 1.21 -10.94
CA LEU A 29 2.51 0.89 -12.22
C LEU A 29 0.99 0.78 -12.08
N ILE A 30 0.49 0.24 -10.97
CA ILE A 30 -0.96 0.18 -10.70
C ILE A 30 -1.51 1.59 -10.48
N VAL A 31 -0.82 2.47 -9.76
CA VAL A 31 -1.24 3.87 -9.61
C VAL A 31 -1.27 4.57 -10.97
N GLU A 32 -0.22 4.42 -11.76
CA GLU A 32 -0.13 5.01 -13.11
C GLU A 32 -1.30 4.56 -13.99
N LEU A 33 -1.59 3.25 -14.04
CA LEU A 33 -2.73 2.70 -14.78
C LEU A 33 -4.06 3.26 -14.24
N MET A 34 -4.26 3.23 -12.92
CA MET A 34 -5.51 3.65 -12.30
C MET A 34 -5.79 5.14 -12.55
N VAL A 35 -4.78 5.99 -12.40
CA VAL A 35 -4.90 7.43 -12.63
C VAL A 35 -5.06 7.73 -14.12
N GLY A 36 -4.32 7.06 -14.99
CA GLY A 36 -4.39 7.27 -16.44
C GLY A 36 -5.72 6.87 -17.07
N GLU A 37 -6.29 5.74 -16.63
CA GLU A 37 -7.54 5.20 -17.20
C GLU A 37 -8.80 5.71 -16.50
N TYR A 38 -8.74 5.96 -15.19
CA TYR A 38 -9.93 6.26 -14.38
C TYR A 38 -9.88 7.58 -13.61
N GLY A 39 -8.73 8.26 -13.60
CA GLY A 39 -8.53 9.47 -12.81
C GLY A 39 -8.17 9.20 -11.34
N ARG A 40 -7.63 10.24 -10.68
CA ARG A 40 -7.12 10.14 -9.31
C ARG A 40 -8.22 9.95 -8.25
N GLU A 41 -9.42 10.46 -8.52
CA GLU A 41 -10.57 10.37 -7.63
C GLU A 41 -10.99 8.90 -7.46
N VAL A 42 -10.98 8.13 -8.56
CA VAL A 42 -11.26 6.69 -8.54
C VAL A 42 -10.19 5.93 -7.76
N LEU A 43 -8.91 6.28 -7.93
CA LEU A 43 -7.85 5.67 -7.12
C LEU A 43 -8.08 5.90 -5.61
N ILE A 44 -8.44 7.12 -5.20
CA ILE A 44 -8.73 7.44 -3.79
C ILE A 44 -9.94 6.66 -3.28
N GLU A 45 -11.00 6.56 -4.07
CA GLU A 45 -12.18 5.75 -3.75
C GLU A 45 -11.81 4.28 -3.54
N LYS A 46 -11.04 3.70 -4.46
CA LYS A 46 -10.59 2.30 -4.36
C LYS A 46 -9.66 2.05 -3.19
N LEU A 47 -8.72 2.95 -2.91
CA LEU A 47 -7.85 2.84 -1.73
C LEU A 47 -8.62 2.99 -0.41
N SER A 48 -9.79 3.65 -0.43
CA SER A 48 -10.67 3.79 0.74
C SER A 48 -11.57 2.58 0.96
N ASP A 49 -11.78 1.75 -0.07
CA ASP A 49 -12.52 0.49 0.05
C ASP A 49 -11.64 -0.58 0.73
N PRO A 50 -12.04 -1.12 1.90
CA PRO A 50 -11.21 -2.04 2.66
C PRO A 50 -10.97 -3.38 1.95
N PHE A 51 -11.93 -3.85 1.14
CA PHE A 51 -11.78 -5.10 0.39
C PHE A 51 -10.82 -4.92 -0.77
N TRP A 52 -10.94 -3.84 -1.52
CA TRP A 52 -10.06 -3.52 -2.63
C TRP A 52 -8.64 -3.24 -2.12
N PHE A 53 -8.49 -2.49 -1.03
CA PHE A 53 -7.20 -2.22 -0.42
C PHE A 53 -6.50 -3.51 0.06
N GLN A 54 -7.24 -4.41 0.72
CA GLN A 54 -6.73 -5.71 1.12
C GLN A 54 -6.34 -6.56 -0.10
N ALA A 55 -7.20 -6.59 -1.13
CA ALA A 55 -6.95 -7.33 -2.37
C ALA A 55 -5.71 -6.81 -3.11
N LEU A 56 -5.50 -5.49 -3.14
CA LEU A 56 -4.28 -4.89 -3.69
C LEU A 56 -3.05 -5.35 -2.90
N GLY A 57 -3.10 -5.34 -1.57
CA GLY A 57 -2.00 -5.86 -0.73
C GLY A 57 -1.62 -7.30 -1.09
N CYS A 58 -2.64 -8.17 -1.24
CA CYS A 58 -2.46 -9.55 -1.67
C CYS A 58 -1.92 -9.65 -3.11
N PHE A 59 -2.44 -8.84 -4.03
CA PHE A 59 -2.02 -8.80 -5.43
C PHE A 59 -0.54 -8.40 -5.57
N LEU A 60 -0.04 -7.52 -4.71
CA LEU A 60 1.38 -7.17 -4.65
C LEU A 60 2.26 -8.26 -4.02
N GLY A 61 1.68 -9.39 -3.60
CA GLY A 61 2.40 -10.53 -3.04
C GLY A 61 2.55 -10.50 -1.52
N PHE A 62 1.76 -9.69 -0.81
CA PHE A 62 1.74 -9.67 0.65
C PHE A 62 0.68 -10.62 1.22
N ASP A 63 0.95 -11.23 2.38
CA ASP A 63 0.03 -12.20 2.95
C ASP A 63 -1.25 -11.56 3.49
N TRP A 64 -2.40 -12.15 3.14
CA TRP A 64 -3.73 -11.69 3.54
C TRP A 64 -3.93 -11.67 5.06
N HIS A 65 -3.26 -12.56 5.79
CA HIS A 65 -3.38 -12.68 7.25
C HIS A 65 -2.31 -11.88 8.00
N SER A 66 -1.61 -10.96 7.33
CA SER A 66 -0.58 -10.13 7.95
C SER A 66 -1.14 -8.81 8.49
N SER A 67 -0.97 -8.60 9.80
CA SER A 67 -1.33 -7.33 10.47
C SER A 67 -0.51 -6.13 9.97
N GLY A 68 0.62 -6.38 9.29
CA GLY A 68 1.46 -5.34 8.71
C GLY A 68 0.98 -4.80 7.36
N LEU A 69 -0.12 -5.34 6.80
CA LEU A 69 -0.54 -5.08 5.42
C LEU A 69 -0.76 -3.59 5.17
N THR A 70 -1.55 -2.91 6.01
CA THR A 70 -1.83 -1.48 5.84
C THR A 70 -0.56 -0.64 5.77
N THR A 71 0.36 -0.85 6.71
CA THR A 71 1.60 -0.07 6.75
C THR A 71 2.54 -0.40 5.60
N THR A 72 2.57 -1.66 5.16
CA THR A 72 3.45 -2.11 4.07
C THR A 72 2.92 -1.62 2.72
N LEU A 73 1.61 -1.75 2.48
CA LEU A 73 0.97 -1.33 1.25
C LEU A 73 1.07 0.20 1.08
N CYS A 74 0.74 0.99 2.10
CA CYS A 74 0.90 2.44 2.04
C CYS A 74 2.34 2.86 1.74
N PHE A 75 3.33 2.20 2.37
CA PHE A 75 4.74 2.46 2.08
C PHE A 75 5.12 2.03 0.65
N ALA A 76 4.61 0.89 0.18
CA ALA A 76 4.88 0.39 -1.16
C ALA A 76 4.37 1.37 -2.22
N ILE A 77 3.14 1.86 -2.07
CA ILE A 77 2.54 2.88 -2.96
C ILE A 77 3.34 4.18 -2.88
N LYS A 78 3.59 4.72 -1.67
CA LYS A 78 4.38 5.95 -1.47
C LYS A 78 5.76 5.87 -2.14
N LYS A 79 6.47 4.76 -1.96
CA LYS A 79 7.77 4.53 -2.61
C LYS A 79 7.65 4.34 -4.12
N GLY A 80 6.56 3.71 -4.59
CA GLY A 80 6.32 3.41 -6.01
C GLY A 80 6.04 4.64 -6.87
N ILE A 81 5.44 5.68 -6.28
CA ILE A 81 5.12 6.93 -6.98
C ILE A 81 6.11 8.08 -6.69
N ARG A 82 7.19 7.78 -5.97
CA ARG A 82 8.17 8.79 -5.55
C ARG A 82 8.72 9.53 -6.77
N ASP A 83 8.84 10.84 -6.64
CA ASP A 83 9.28 11.78 -7.69
C ASP A 83 8.29 11.93 -8.86
N ARG A 84 7.12 11.29 -8.79
CA ARG A 84 6.00 11.35 -9.76
C ARG A 84 4.68 11.81 -9.11
N GLU A 85 4.71 12.29 -7.86
CA GLU A 85 3.52 12.72 -7.13
C GLU A 85 2.75 13.82 -7.86
N LYS A 86 3.48 14.77 -8.46
CA LYS A 86 2.91 15.87 -9.26
C LYS A 86 2.29 15.40 -10.57
N GLU A 87 2.86 14.36 -11.18
CA GLU A 87 2.34 13.75 -12.42
C GLU A 87 0.95 13.16 -12.17
N PHE A 88 0.79 12.47 -11.03
CA PHE A 88 -0.47 11.83 -10.67
C PHE A 88 -1.44 12.73 -9.88
N GLY A 89 -0.95 13.86 -9.36
CA GLY A 89 -1.72 14.70 -8.45
C GLY A 89 -2.08 13.99 -7.13
N ILE A 90 -1.25 13.03 -6.70
CA ILE A 90 -1.41 12.21 -5.51
C ILE A 90 -0.17 12.32 -4.63
N PHE A 91 -0.37 12.67 -3.36
CA PHE A 91 0.70 12.78 -2.36
C PHE A 91 0.38 11.87 -1.18
N ILE A 92 1.36 11.09 -0.73
CA ILE A 92 1.18 10.14 0.38
C ILE A 92 2.13 10.54 1.51
N ALA A 93 1.54 10.94 2.64
CA ALA A 93 2.28 11.37 3.81
C ALA A 93 2.23 10.33 4.95
N GLY A 94 3.19 10.42 5.86
CA GLY A 94 3.32 9.59 7.06
C GLY A 94 3.95 8.22 6.83
N GLY A 95 3.68 7.31 7.77
CA GLY A 95 4.25 5.96 7.81
C GLY A 95 4.14 5.33 9.19
N LYS A 96 4.88 4.24 9.43
CA LYS A 96 4.88 3.52 10.71
C LYS A 96 6.01 4.00 11.64
N GLY A 97 5.71 4.14 12.93
CA GLY A 97 6.71 4.45 13.96
C GLY A 97 7.34 5.82 13.75
N LYS A 98 8.68 5.89 13.70
CA LYS A 98 9.41 7.16 13.52
C LYS A 98 9.01 7.94 12.25
N TYR A 99 8.58 7.25 11.19
CA TYR A 99 8.13 7.91 9.96
C TYR A 99 6.81 8.67 10.14
N ALA A 100 5.95 8.24 11.08
CA ALA A 100 4.72 8.98 11.40
C ALA A 100 5.04 10.37 11.99
N LEU A 101 6.14 10.49 12.74
CA LEU A 101 6.56 11.73 13.38
C LEU A 101 7.05 12.77 12.36
N SER A 102 7.47 12.33 11.16
CA SER A 102 7.92 13.21 10.07
C SER A 102 6.79 13.74 9.20
N THR A 103 5.54 13.28 9.39
CA THR A 103 4.37 13.73 8.60
C THR A 103 4.25 15.26 8.50
N PRO A 104 4.46 16.06 9.57
CA PRO A 104 4.37 17.52 9.49
C PRO A 104 5.37 18.15 8.50
N ASP A 105 6.50 17.51 8.22
CA ASP A 105 7.48 17.99 7.24
C ASP A 105 7.11 17.59 5.81
N GLU A 106 6.27 16.56 5.63
CA GLU A 106 5.86 16.04 4.33
C GLU A 106 4.64 16.77 3.74
N ILE A 107 3.91 17.54 4.55
CA ILE A 107 2.66 18.23 4.17
C ILE A 107 2.80 19.76 4.06
N LYS A 108 4.02 20.28 4.11
CA LYS A 108 4.34 21.71 3.91
C LYS A 108 4.34 22.05 2.43
#